data_AF-A0A259NDM2-F1
#
_entry.id   AF-A0A259NDM2-F1
#
_cell.length_a   1.000
_cell.length_b   1.000
_cell.length_c   1.000
_cell.angle_alpha   90.00
_cell.angle_beta   90.00
_cell.angle_gamma   90.00
#
_symmetry.space_group_name_H-M   'P 1'
#
loop_
_entity.id
_entity.type
_entity.pdbx_description
1 polymer ?
#
loop_
_entity_poly.entity_id
_entity_poly.type
_entity_poly.pdbx_seq_one_letter_code
_entity_poly.pdbx_strand_id
1 'polypeptide(L)'
;MRPWLAWGLKLGLVGLVILAGFAIYLDAVVQEKFSGKRWTIPAKVYARPLELFVGQKLAKDDFLRELDALGYRRESVVNGPGAVSVAGNSIELHSRGFQFYEGAEPAQRVRVRFSGDYVAGLTQANGSNLAVARLEPVLIGGLYPAHQEDRILIKLDQVPTYLIEALVAVEDRDYFDHFGVSPKGIARAMWVNATSGRVVQGGSTLTQQLVKNFYLTNERTLARKATEAMMAVLLELHYDKQEILEAYMNEVFLGQDGQRAIHGFGLASQYFFSQPVSELKLEQVALLVGMVKGPTFFNPRRNPERALARRNLVIDLLAEQGSITADEAAAAKQKPLGVTSRGSMADSSFPAFLDLVKRQLREDYRDQDLTEEGLRIFTSLDPILQLKAEEALAETLKRLAGRKGVDAVQAGMVVTNPETGEIQALIGSRQPRFAGFNRALDAVRPIGSLVKPAIYLSALERPS
;
A
#
# COMPACT_ATOMS: atom_id res chain seq x y z
N MET A 1 -47.54 32.94 33.15
CA MET A 1 -46.68 31.75 33.02
C MET A 1 -46.08 31.43 34.37
N ARG A 2 -46.11 30.16 34.81
CA ARG A 2 -45.48 29.74 36.09
C ARG A 2 -43.98 30.10 36.04
N PRO A 3 -43.39 30.71 37.09
CA PRO A 3 -42.01 31.22 37.06
C PRO A 3 -40.95 30.18 36.70
N TRP A 4 -41.25 28.90 36.91
CA TRP A 4 -40.42 27.73 36.65
C TRP A 4 -40.34 27.42 35.15
N LEU A 5 -41.40 27.71 34.38
CA LEU A 5 -41.36 27.68 32.91
C LEU A 5 -40.48 28.79 32.33
N ALA A 6 -40.48 29.99 32.95
CA ALA A 6 -39.65 31.10 32.51
C ALA A 6 -38.16 30.84 32.76
N TRP A 7 -37.81 30.23 33.90
CA TRP A 7 -36.46 29.75 34.17
C TRP A 7 -36.03 28.61 33.24
N GLY A 8 -36.91 27.65 32.96
CA GLY A 8 -36.66 26.58 31.99
C GLY A 8 -36.37 27.12 30.58
N LEU A 9 -37.15 28.11 30.12
CA LEU A 9 -36.91 28.78 28.83
C LEU A 9 -35.57 29.54 28.79
N LYS A 10 -35.23 30.28 29.85
CA LYS A 10 -33.95 31.00 29.95
C LYS A 10 -32.76 30.05 29.95
N LEU A 11 -32.83 28.97 30.72
CA LEU A 11 -31.78 27.94 30.76
C LEU A 11 -31.68 27.19 29.43
N GLY A 12 -32.81 26.89 28.78
CA GLY A 12 -32.84 26.31 27.45
C GLY A 12 -32.18 27.20 26.40
N LEU A 13 -32.43 28.52 26.44
CA LEU A 13 -31.79 29.48 25.55
C LEU A 13 -30.27 29.52 25.75
N VAL A 14 -29.81 29.56 27.01
CA VAL A 14 -28.37 29.51 27.34
C VAL A 14 -27.75 28.21 26.81
N GLY A 15 -28.41 27.08 27.02
CA GLY A 15 -27.97 25.79 26.49
C GLY A 15 -27.87 25.78 24.97
N LEU A 16 -28.82 26.40 24.26
CA LEU A 16 -28.82 26.50 22.81
C LEU A 16 -27.68 27.38 22.29
N VAL A 17 -27.38 28.50 22.96
CA VAL A 17 -26.24 29.36 22.63
C VAL A 17 -24.92 28.61 22.83
N ILE A 18 -24.77 27.86 23.92
CA ILE A 18 -23.58 27.03 24.16
C ILE A 18 -23.45 25.96 23.09
N LEU A 19 -24.54 25.27 22.74
CA LEU A 19 -24.55 24.24 21.69
C LEU A 19 -24.19 24.83 20.33
N ALA A 20 -24.71 26.01 19.98
CA ALA A 20 -24.39 26.72 18.76
C ALA A 20 -22.91 27.14 18.71
N GLY A 21 -22.38 27.69 19.82
CA GLY A 21 -20.96 28.01 19.94
C GLY A 21 -20.07 26.78 19.78
N PHE A 22 -20.47 25.65 20.37
CA PHE A 22 -19.78 24.38 20.22
C PHE A 22 -19.86 23.84 18.79
N ALA A 23 -21.01 23.95 18.12
CA ALA A 23 -21.17 23.56 16.72
C ALA A 23 -20.28 24.41 15.79
N ILE A 24 -20.22 25.73 16.00
CA ILE A 24 -19.33 26.64 15.25
C ILE A 24 -17.86 26.25 15.46
N TYR A 25 -17.47 25.95 16.70
CA TYR A 25 -16.13 25.45 17.01
C TYR A 25 -15.82 24.15 16.25
N LEU A 26 -16.72 23.16 16.29
CA LEU A 26 -16.54 21.91 15.56
C LEU A 26 -16.52 22.11 14.05
N ASP A 27 -17.30 23.06 13.54
CA ASP A 27 -17.34 23.40 12.13
C ASP A 27 -15.99 23.95 11.66
N ALA A 28 -15.40 24.87 12.43
CA ALA A 28 -14.06 25.37 12.17
C ALA A 28 -13.02 24.24 12.17
N VAL A 29 -13.08 23.32 13.13
CA VAL A 29 -12.18 22.15 13.20
C VAL A 29 -12.36 21.24 11.98
N VAL A 30 -13.60 20.99 11.56
CA VAL A 30 -13.92 20.18 10.39
C VAL A 30 -13.37 20.83 9.12
N GLN A 31 -13.61 22.12 8.92
CA GLN A 31 -13.14 22.84 7.74
C GLN A 31 -11.61 22.91 7.69
N GLU A 32 -10.95 23.28 8.79
CA GLU A 32 -9.49 23.41 8.85
C GLU A 32 -8.78 22.10 8.48
N LYS A 33 -9.21 20.98 9.08
CA LYS A 33 -8.56 19.69 8.84
C LYS A 33 -8.95 19.05 7.51
N PHE A 34 -10.19 19.21 7.06
CA PHE A 34 -10.67 18.60 5.82
C PHE A 34 -10.35 19.43 4.57
N SER A 35 -10.25 20.76 4.64
CA SER A 35 -9.85 21.58 3.48
C SER A 35 -8.33 21.74 3.34
N GLY A 36 -7.57 21.54 4.41
CA GLY A 36 -6.10 21.63 4.41
C GLY A 36 -5.39 20.41 3.83
N LYS A 37 -4.13 20.17 4.27
CA LYS A 37 -3.40 18.92 3.99
C LYS A 37 -4.07 17.76 4.73
N ARG A 38 -5.13 17.20 4.13
CA ARG A 38 -5.93 16.07 4.66
C ARG A 38 -5.06 14.88 5.05
N TRP A 39 -3.91 14.69 4.39
CA TRP A 39 -2.96 13.60 4.66
C TRP A 39 -1.51 14.08 4.53
N THR A 40 -0.62 13.55 5.36
CA THR A 40 0.82 13.57 5.13
C THR A 40 1.19 12.37 4.27
N ILE A 41 1.80 12.63 3.11
CA ILE A 41 2.16 11.55 2.17
C ILE A 41 3.67 11.30 2.32
N PRO A 42 4.08 10.11 2.81
CA PRO A 42 5.50 9.78 2.90
C PRO A 42 6.12 9.67 1.51
N ALA A 43 7.40 9.99 1.39
CA ALA A 43 8.09 9.77 0.13
C ALA A 43 8.15 8.27 -0.19
N LYS A 44 7.97 7.93 -1.47
CA LYS A 44 8.04 6.56 -1.99
C LYS A 44 9.38 6.35 -2.67
N VAL A 45 10.05 5.26 -2.33
CA VAL A 45 11.35 4.88 -2.89
C VAL A 45 11.14 3.72 -3.85
N TYR A 46 11.53 3.93 -5.10
CA TYR A 46 11.44 2.97 -6.18
C TYR A 46 12.82 2.42 -6.55
N ALA A 47 12.86 1.15 -6.95
CA ALA A 47 14.03 0.53 -7.57
C ALA A 47 14.37 1.17 -8.92
N ARG A 48 15.39 0.66 -9.61
CA ARG A 48 15.64 1.05 -11.00
C ARG A 48 14.40 0.77 -11.87
N PRO A 49 14.05 1.65 -12.81
CA PRO A 49 13.15 1.30 -13.90
C PRO A 49 13.74 0.13 -14.70
N LEU A 50 12.95 -0.90 -14.99
CA LEU A 50 13.40 -1.98 -15.87
C LEU A 50 13.17 -1.56 -17.32
N GLU A 51 14.27 -1.33 -18.03
CA GLU A 51 14.27 -1.16 -19.48
C GLU A 51 14.64 -2.48 -20.15
N LEU A 52 13.78 -2.93 -21.05
CA LEU A 52 13.95 -4.13 -21.85
C LEU A 52 14.40 -3.75 -23.26
N PHE A 53 15.47 -4.38 -23.74
CA PHE A 53 15.95 -4.24 -25.11
C PHE A 53 16.59 -5.53 -25.61
N VAL A 54 16.63 -5.71 -26.93
CA VAL A 54 17.21 -6.92 -27.54
C VAL A 54 18.71 -6.98 -27.29
N GLY A 55 19.21 -8.14 -26.86
CA GLY A 55 20.60 -8.37 -26.48
C GLY A 55 20.91 -8.13 -25.00
N GLN A 56 19.94 -7.62 -24.22
CA GLN A 56 20.09 -7.47 -22.78
C GLN A 56 20.29 -8.83 -22.10
N LYS A 57 21.28 -8.91 -21.19
CA LYS A 57 21.51 -10.08 -20.34
C LYS A 57 20.49 -10.09 -19.20
N LEU A 58 19.34 -10.71 -19.45
CA LEU A 58 18.25 -10.90 -18.50
C LEU A 58 17.65 -12.28 -18.72
N ALA A 59 17.81 -13.17 -17.73
CA ALA A 59 17.20 -14.48 -17.80
C ALA A 59 15.68 -14.39 -17.66
N LYS A 60 14.96 -15.28 -18.34
CA LYS A 60 13.49 -15.34 -18.29
C LYS A 60 12.97 -15.44 -16.86
N ASP A 61 13.60 -16.28 -16.04
CA ASP A 61 13.15 -16.50 -14.66
C ASP A 61 13.40 -15.28 -13.77
N ASP A 62 14.49 -14.53 -14.01
CA ASP A 62 14.74 -13.25 -13.35
C ASP A 62 13.67 -12.21 -13.73
N PHE A 63 13.32 -12.14 -15.02
CA PHE A 63 12.25 -11.26 -15.47
C PHE A 63 10.90 -11.61 -14.84
N LEU A 64 10.57 -12.91 -14.73
CA LEU A 64 9.36 -13.36 -14.05
C LEU A 64 9.38 -13.01 -12.55
N ARG A 65 10.53 -13.09 -11.88
CA ARG A 65 10.66 -12.65 -10.47
C ARG A 65 10.39 -11.16 -10.32
N GLU A 66 10.86 -10.33 -11.25
CA GLU A 66 10.61 -8.89 -11.22
C GLU A 66 9.12 -8.57 -11.49
N LEU A 67 8.48 -9.28 -12.43
CA LEU A 67 7.04 -9.19 -12.67
C LEU A 67 6.21 -9.67 -11.46
N ASP A 68 6.64 -10.73 -10.78
CA ASP A 68 6.01 -11.21 -9.54
C ASP A 68 6.14 -10.16 -8.42
N ALA A 69 7.28 -9.48 -8.31
CA ALA A 69 7.51 -8.38 -7.36
C ALA A 69 6.66 -7.14 -7.68
N LEU A 70 6.38 -6.89 -8.95
CA LEU A 70 5.42 -5.90 -9.43
C LEU A 70 3.96 -6.38 -9.37
N GLY A 71 3.72 -7.60 -8.89
CA GLY A 71 2.38 -8.17 -8.75
C GLY A 71 1.63 -8.35 -10.06
N TYR A 72 2.32 -8.66 -11.15
CA TYR A 72 1.67 -9.06 -12.40
C TYR A 72 0.92 -10.39 -12.21
N ARG A 73 -0.31 -10.45 -12.68
CA ARG A 73 -1.17 -11.64 -12.60
C ARG A 73 -0.89 -12.58 -13.76
N ARG A 74 -0.55 -13.83 -13.43
CA ARG A 74 -0.40 -14.89 -14.43
C ARG A 74 -1.78 -15.34 -14.92
N GLU A 75 -2.06 -15.10 -16.18
CA GLU A 75 -3.33 -15.42 -16.83
C GLU A 75 -3.06 -16.19 -18.15
N SER A 76 -4.03 -16.98 -18.59
CA SER A 76 -3.90 -17.69 -19.88
C SER A 76 -3.86 -16.71 -21.06
N VAL A 77 -4.62 -15.62 -20.95
CA VAL A 77 -4.71 -14.54 -21.94
C VAL A 77 -4.49 -13.21 -21.21
N VAL A 78 -3.73 -12.31 -21.82
CA VAL A 78 -3.42 -10.99 -21.26
C VAL A 78 -4.63 -10.06 -21.42
N ASN A 79 -5.41 -9.95 -20.35
CA ASN A 79 -6.64 -9.16 -20.30
C ASN A 79 -6.45 -7.89 -19.46
N GLY A 80 -5.95 -6.84 -20.11
CA GLY A 80 -5.78 -5.53 -19.46
C GLY A 80 -4.47 -5.39 -18.67
N PRO A 81 -4.20 -4.20 -18.11
CA PRO A 81 -2.95 -3.89 -17.42
C PRO A 81 -2.64 -4.80 -16.24
N GLY A 82 -1.34 -5.06 -16.01
CA GLY A 82 -0.88 -5.89 -14.91
C GLY A 82 -1.13 -7.39 -15.10
N ALA A 83 -1.46 -7.83 -16.32
CA ALA A 83 -1.59 -9.24 -16.68
C ALA A 83 -0.38 -9.72 -17.47
N VAL A 84 -0.01 -10.99 -17.26
CA VAL A 84 1.08 -11.67 -17.97
C VAL A 84 0.67 -13.09 -18.36
N SER A 85 1.02 -13.50 -19.57
CA SER A 85 0.90 -14.87 -20.08
C SER A 85 2.28 -15.39 -20.48
N VAL A 86 2.56 -16.64 -20.12
CA VAL A 86 3.87 -17.28 -20.33
C VAL A 86 3.68 -18.48 -21.24
N ALA A 87 4.36 -18.48 -22.38
CA ALA A 87 4.30 -19.54 -23.38
C ALA A 87 5.72 -19.92 -23.85
N GLY A 88 6.25 -21.03 -23.31
CA GLY A 88 7.62 -21.47 -23.62
C GLY A 88 8.64 -20.39 -23.25
N ASN A 89 9.40 -19.91 -24.24
CA ASN A 89 10.38 -18.82 -24.08
C ASN A 89 9.82 -17.43 -24.41
N SER A 90 8.50 -17.31 -24.59
CA SER A 90 7.83 -16.04 -24.84
C SER A 90 7.01 -15.64 -23.62
N ILE A 91 7.09 -14.38 -23.25
CA ILE A 91 6.26 -13.75 -22.22
C ILE A 91 5.51 -12.62 -22.89
N GLU A 92 4.19 -12.64 -22.80
CA GLU A 92 3.34 -11.53 -23.21
C GLU A 92 2.78 -10.86 -21.97
N LEU A 93 2.86 -9.54 -21.90
CA LEU A 93 2.37 -8.77 -20.77
C LEU A 93 1.70 -7.49 -21.24
N HIS A 94 0.89 -6.90 -20.36
CA HIS A 94 0.35 -5.57 -20.55
C HIS A 94 0.85 -4.69 -19.41
N SER A 95 1.76 -3.78 -19.73
CA SER A 95 2.31 -2.85 -18.75
C SER A 95 1.22 -1.93 -18.21
N ARG A 96 1.41 -1.44 -16.98
CA ARG A 96 0.47 -0.52 -16.34
C ARG A 96 0.57 0.91 -16.83
N GLY A 97 1.67 1.22 -17.52
CA GLY A 97 2.11 2.59 -17.66
C GLY A 97 2.58 3.14 -16.31
N PHE A 98 3.34 4.22 -16.35
CA PHE A 98 3.88 4.83 -15.13
C PHE A 98 4.25 6.28 -15.36
N GLN A 99 4.02 7.13 -14.37
CA GLN A 99 4.44 8.52 -14.40
C GLN A 99 5.89 8.64 -13.90
N PHE A 100 6.83 8.69 -14.83
CA PHE A 100 8.24 8.96 -14.56
C PHE A 100 8.49 10.46 -14.42
N TYR A 101 9.70 10.81 -13.99
CA TYR A 101 10.16 12.20 -13.88
C TYR A 101 10.29 12.89 -15.26
N GLU A 102 10.49 12.12 -16.33
CA GLU A 102 10.62 12.60 -17.71
C GLU A 102 9.25 12.78 -18.40
N GLY A 103 8.23 12.05 -17.95
CA GLY A 103 6.93 12.02 -18.60
C GLY A 103 6.09 10.79 -18.25
N ALA A 104 4.88 10.75 -18.80
CA ALA A 104 3.98 9.62 -18.66
C ALA A 104 4.32 8.51 -19.67
N GLU A 105 4.63 7.32 -19.17
CA GLU A 105 4.72 6.11 -19.98
C GLU A 105 3.33 5.48 -20.06
N PRO A 106 2.74 5.28 -21.26
CA PRO A 106 1.41 4.70 -21.38
C PRO A 106 1.43 3.19 -21.12
N ALA A 107 0.28 2.65 -20.71
CA ALA A 107 0.06 1.20 -20.68
C ALA A 107 0.17 0.63 -22.08
N GLN A 108 0.93 -0.45 -22.24
CA GLN A 108 1.16 -1.07 -23.54
C GLN A 108 1.31 -2.59 -23.45
N ARG A 109 0.89 -3.29 -24.50
CA ARG A 109 1.07 -4.75 -24.62
C ARG A 109 2.41 -5.06 -25.27
N VAL A 110 3.24 -5.80 -24.57
CA VAL A 110 4.60 -6.14 -24.95
C VAL A 110 4.77 -7.65 -24.92
N ARG A 111 5.38 -8.19 -25.99
CA ARG A 111 5.83 -9.57 -26.04
C ARG A 111 7.35 -9.60 -26.05
N VAL A 112 7.90 -10.31 -25.07
CA VAL A 112 9.33 -10.50 -24.84
C VAL A 112 9.68 -11.96 -25.14
N ARG A 113 10.64 -12.19 -26.03
CA ARG A 113 11.16 -13.53 -26.34
C ARG A 113 12.56 -13.67 -25.75
N PHE A 114 12.84 -14.81 -25.12
CA PHE A 114 14.11 -15.13 -24.51
C PHE A 114 14.87 -16.20 -25.30
N SER A 115 16.20 -16.12 -25.28
CA SER A 115 17.12 -17.15 -25.78
C SER A 115 18.30 -17.27 -24.83
N GLY A 116 18.39 -18.39 -24.11
CA GLY A 116 19.31 -18.51 -22.98
C GLY A 116 19.02 -17.44 -21.92
N ASP A 117 20.07 -16.75 -21.47
CA ASP A 117 19.98 -15.68 -20.46
C ASP A 117 19.84 -14.28 -21.08
N TYR A 118 19.32 -14.20 -22.31
CA TYR A 118 19.22 -12.94 -23.05
C TYR A 118 17.81 -12.69 -23.60
N VAL A 119 17.45 -11.41 -23.67
CA VAL A 119 16.28 -10.93 -24.41
C VAL A 119 16.60 -11.03 -25.91
N ALA A 120 15.89 -11.91 -26.60
CA ALA A 120 16.11 -12.22 -28.02
C ALA A 120 15.14 -11.47 -28.95
N GLY A 121 14.02 -10.97 -28.43
CA GLY A 121 13.05 -10.22 -29.23
C GLY A 121 12.09 -9.44 -28.37
N LEU A 122 11.69 -8.27 -28.86
CA LEU A 122 10.78 -7.35 -28.20
C LEU A 122 9.81 -6.79 -29.22
N THR A 123 8.52 -7.05 -29.06
CA THR A 123 7.47 -6.68 -30.03
C THR A 123 6.21 -6.15 -29.35
N GLN A 124 5.49 -5.26 -30.01
CA GLN A 124 4.14 -4.83 -29.61
C GLN A 124 3.07 -5.87 -29.99
N ALA A 125 1.84 -5.66 -29.52
CA ALA A 125 0.68 -6.50 -29.87
C ALA A 125 0.37 -6.58 -31.39
N ASN A 126 0.68 -5.54 -32.15
CA ASN A 126 0.52 -5.52 -33.61
C ASN A 126 1.65 -6.26 -34.36
N GLY A 127 2.64 -6.81 -33.64
CA GLY A 127 3.80 -7.50 -34.20
C GLY A 127 4.98 -6.60 -34.59
N SER A 128 4.89 -5.27 -34.43
CA SER A 128 6.01 -4.37 -34.72
C SER A 128 7.11 -4.52 -33.66
N ASN A 129 8.37 -4.44 -34.09
CA ASN A 129 9.51 -4.48 -33.18
C ASN A 129 9.55 -3.22 -32.31
N LEU A 130 9.93 -3.40 -31.05
CA LEU A 130 10.23 -2.32 -30.10
C LEU A 130 11.75 -2.24 -29.91
N ALA A 131 12.30 -1.02 -29.94
CA ALA A 131 13.69 -0.81 -29.58
C ALA A 131 13.91 -0.99 -28.07
N VAL A 132 13.03 -0.37 -27.28
CA VAL A 132 13.02 -0.43 -25.81
C VAL A 132 11.58 -0.53 -25.32
N ALA A 133 11.37 -1.26 -24.22
CA ALA A 133 10.14 -1.20 -23.43
C ALA A 133 10.50 -0.96 -21.97
N ARG A 134 9.95 0.09 -21.37
CA ARG A 134 10.17 0.43 -19.97
C ARG A 134 8.98 -0.03 -19.13
N LEU A 135 9.26 -0.71 -18.01
CA LEU A 135 8.24 -1.12 -17.05
C LEU A 135 8.24 -0.19 -15.83
N GLU A 136 7.12 -0.19 -15.10
CA GLU A 136 7.04 0.47 -13.82
C GLU A 136 8.11 -0.07 -12.85
N PRO A 137 8.76 0.79 -12.05
CA PRO A 137 9.77 0.34 -11.10
C PRO A 137 9.12 -0.27 -9.86
N VAL A 138 9.81 -1.25 -9.26
CA VAL A 138 9.37 -1.88 -8.01
C VAL A 138 9.40 -0.85 -6.87
N LEU A 139 8.33 -0.79 -6.07
CA LEU A 139 8.33 -0.01 -4.82
C LEU A 139 9.13 -0.77 -3.76
N ILE A 140 10.22 -0.18 -3.29
CA ILE A 140 11.19 -0.81 -2.38
C ILE A 140 11.09 -0.30 -0.94
N GLY A 141 10.35 0.78 -0.72
CA GLY A 141 10.05 1.31 0.60
C GLY A 141 9.56 2.74 0.57
N GLY A 142 9.50 3.36 1.74
CA GLY A 142 9.15 4.76 1.91
C GLY A 142 9.93 5.42 3.04
N LEU A 143 9.96 6.75 3.02
CA LEU A 143 10.50 7.57 4.10
C LEU A 143 9.33 8.05 4.95
N TYR A 144 9.13 7.33 6.06
CA TYR A 144 7.97 7.56 6.93
C TYR A 144 8.28 8.58 8.03
N PRO A 145 7.31 9.44 8.39
CA PRO A 145 7.39 10.27 9.58
C PRO A 145 7.36 9.41 10.87
N ALA A 146 7.68 10.04 12.00
CA ALA A 146 7.79 9.37 13.31
C ALA A 146 6.52 8.59 13.72
N HIS A 147 5.34 8.97 13.22
CA HIS A 147 4.06 8.31 13.51
C HIS A 147 3.81 7.02 12.70
N GLN A 148 4.69 6.65 11.76
CA GLN A 148 4.67 5.38 11.00
C GLN A 148 3.35 5.04 10.28
N GLU A 149 2.60 6.06 9.85
CA GLU A 149 1.44 5.88 8.98
C GLU A 149 1.88 5.89 7.51
N ASP A 150 1.41 4.90 6.75
CA ASP A 150 1.64 4.78 5.31
C ASP A 150 0.30 4.87 4.58
N ARG A 151 0.30 5.52 3.41
CA ARG A 151 -0.90 5.74 2.60
C ARG A 151 -0.56 5.73 1.11
N ILE A 152 -1.39 5.03 0.35
CA ILE A 152 -1.46 5.17 -1.11
C ILE A 152 -2.80 5.80 -1.40
N LEU A 153 -2.79 7.11 -1.67
CA LEU A 153 -4.02 7.84 -1.97
C LEU A 153 -4.60 7.34 -3.28
N ILE A 154 -5.90 7.08 -3.26
CA ILE A 154 -6.70 6.67 -4.41
C ILE A 154 -7.81 7.68 -4.62
N LYS A 155 -8.13 7.94 -5.88
CA LYS A 155 -9.29 8.73 -6.26
C LYS A 155 -10.50 7.84 -6.54
N LEU A 156 -11.70 8.40 -6.44
CA LEU A 156 -12.94 7.69 -6.68
C LEU A 156 -13.05 7.13 -8.12
N ASP A 157 -12.43 7.79 -9.11
CA ASP A 157 -12.40 7.35 -10.51
C ASP A 157 -11.38 6.21 -10.78
N GLN A 158 -10.50 5.92 -9.81
CA GLN A 158 -9.47 4.90 -9.91
C GLN A 158 -9.86 3.59 -9.23
N VAL A 159 -11.00 3.53 -8.55
CA VAL A 159 -11.43 2.31 -7.84
C VAL A 159 -12.34 1.45 -8.70
N PRO A 160 -12.32 0.11 -8.52
CA PRO A 160 -13.29 -0.76 -9.18
C PRO A 160 -14.71 -0.38 -8.75
N THR A 161 -15.67 -0.43 -9.68
CA THR A 161 -17.09 -0.10 -9.42
C THR A 161 -17.64 -0.86 -8.21
N TYR A 162 -17.30 -2.15 -8.10
CA TYR A 162 -17.72 -3.01 -6.99
C TYR A 162 -17.24 -2.52 -5.61
N LEU A 163 -16.17 -1.71 -5.51
CA LEU A 163 -15.66 -1.25 -4.23
C LEU A 163 -16.64 -0.29 -3.54
N ILE A 164 -17.14 0.69 -4.29
CA ILE A 164 -18.11 1.67 -3.79
C ILE A 164 -19.40 0.94 -3.40
N GLU A 165 -19.91 0.11 -4.30
CA GLU A 165 -21.13 -0.67 -4.08
C GLU A 165 -21.01 -1.57 -2.86
N ALA A 166 -19.91 -2.32 -2.72
CA ALA A 166 -19.69 -3.20 -1.58
C ALA A 166 -19.60 -2.42 -0.27
N LEU A 167 -18.90 -1.28 -0.26
CA LEU A 167 -18.72 -0.49 0.94
C LEU A 167 -20.06 0.10 1.43
N VAL A 168 -20.84 0.67 0.50
CA VAL A 168 -22.19 1.18 0.78
C VAL A 168 -23.13 0.05 1.23
N ALA A 169 -23.13 -1.07 0.51
CA ALA A 169 -23.98 -2.23 0.82
C ALA A 169 -23.76 -2.80 2.23
N VAL A 170 -22.50 -2.81 2.69
CA VAL A 170 -22.08 -3.45 3.94
C VAL A 170 -22.13 -2.49 5.12
N GLU A 171 -21.62 -1.27 4.96
CA GLU A 171 -21.43 -0.33 6.06
C GLU A 171 -22.60 0.66 6.20
N ASP A 172 -23.18 1.13 5.09
CA ASP A 172 -24.20 2.19 5.11
C ASP A 172 -25.12 2.18 3.88
N ARG A 173 -26.14 1.30 3.88
CA ARG A 173 -26.99 1.05 2.71
C ARG A 173 -27.71 2.28 2.15
N ASP A 174 -28.09 3.21 3.02
CA ASP A 174 -28.83 4.42 2.66
C ASP A 174 -27.87 5.63 2.55
N TYR A 175 -26.57 5.40 2.32
CA TYR A 175 -25.52 6.42 2.43
C TYR A 175 -25.84 7.71 1.67
N PHE A 176 -26.39 7.60 0.46
CA PHE A 176 -26.71 8.76 -0.38
C PHE A 176 -28.01 9.46 0.00
N ASP A 177 -28.85 8.86 0.84
CA ASP A 177 -30.19 9.37 1.16
C ASP A 177 -30.26 10.14 2.49
N HIS A 178 -29.31 9.90 3.39
CA HIS A 178 -29.27 10.55 4.71
C HIS A 178 -28.18 11.62 4.80
N PHE A 179 -28.23 12.39 5.88
CA PHE A 179 -27.39 13.55 6.08
C PHE A 179 -26.59 13.45 7.38
N GLY A 180 -25.36 12.94 7.29
CA GLY A 180 -24.39 12.70 8.37
C GLY A 180 -24.77 11.52 9.27
N VAL A 181 -26.04 11.42 9.65
CA VAL A 181 -26.60 10.40 10.54
C VAL A 181 -27.83 9.78 9.87
N SER A 182 -28.00 8.47 10.03
CA SER A 182 -29.17 7.73 9.53
C SER A 182 -30.17 7.42 10.65
N PRO A 183 -31.29 8.15 10.78
CA PRO A 183 -32.34 7.83 11.76
C PRO A 183 -32.93 6.43 11.53
N LYS A 184 -33.14 6.04 10.26
CA LYS A 184 -33.59 4.70 9.88
C LYS A 184 -32.59 3.64 10.31
N GLY A 185 -31.29 3.88 10.10
CA GLY A 185 -30.21 2.97 10.49
C GLY A 185 -30.11 2.79 12.01
N ILE A 186 -30.27 3.88 12.77
CA ILE A 186 -30.30 3.84 14.24
C ILE A 186 -31.51 3.04 14.73
N ALA A 187 -32.71 3.34 14.22
CA ALA A 187 -33.94 2.66 14.63
C ALA A 187 -33.87 1.15 14.35
N ARG A 188 -33.38 0.77 13.15
CA ARG A 188 -33.13 -0.63 12.77
C ARG A 188 -32.14 -1.31 13.72
N ALA A 189 -31.01 -0.67 14.01
CA ALA A 189 -30.00 -1.24 14.90
C ALA A 189 -30.53 -1.42 16.33
N MET A 190 -31.30 -0.45 16.86
CA MET A 190 -31.95 -0.57 18.17
C MET A 190 -32.92 -1.76 18.22
N TRP A 191 -33.78 -1.90 17.21
CA TRP A 191 -34.73 -3.02 17.13
C TRP A 191 -34.01 -4.37 17.12
N VAL A 192 -33.02 -4.54 16.24
CA VAL A 192 -32.25 -5.79 16.12
C VAL A 192 -31.50 -6.13 17.41
N ASN A 193 -30.89 -5.13 18.05
CA ASN A 193 -30.16 -5.33 19.31
C ASN A 193 -31.10 -5.67 20.48
N ALA A 194 -32.29 -5.07 20.52
CA ALA A 194 -33.32 -5.40 21.52
C ALA A 194 -33.83 -6.84 21.35
N THR A 195 -34.08 -7.27 20.11
CA THR A 195 -34.56 -8.65 19.83
C THR A 195 -33.49 -9.72 20.02
N SER A 196 -32.21 -9.38 19.89
CA SER A 196 -31.10 -10.35 19.98
C SER A 196 -30.41 -10.41 21.34
N GLY A 197 -30.81 -9.55 22.29
CA GLY A 197 -30.27 -9.51 23.66
C GLY A 197 -28.80 -9.11 23.76
N ARG A 198 -28.17 -8.71 22.65
CA ARG A 198 -26.76 -8.27 22.58
C ARG A 198 -26.58 -7.26 21.45
N VAL A 199 -25.49 -6.50 21.48
CA VAL A 199 -25.16 -5.58 20.38
C VAL A 199 -24.63 -6.40 19.19
N VAL A 200 -25.48 -6.62 18.19
CA VAL A 200 -25.17 -7.38 16.97
C VAL A 200 -24.87 -6.43 15.80
N GLN A 201 -25.60 -5.32 15.72
CA GLN A 201 -25.52 -4.37 14.61
C GLN A 201 -25.24 -2.95 15.09
N GLY A 202 -24.31 -2.27 14.40
CA GLY A 202 -24.04 -0.86 14.59
C GLY A 202 -24.96 0.00 13.73
N GLY A 203 -25.46 1.11 14.29
CA GLY A 203 -26.24 2.11 13.54
C GLY A 203 -25.41 3.31 13.08
N SER A 204 -24.08 3.15 12.92
CA SER A 204 -23.20 4.27 12.54
C SER A 204 -23.07 4.38 11.03
N THR A 205 -23.08 5.59 10.50
CA THR A 205 -22.93 5.89 9.06
C THR A 205 -21.45 5.87 8.63
N LEU A 206 -21.18 5.82 7.33
CA LEU A 206 -19.80 5.96 6.81
C LEU A 206 -19.16 7.28 7.25
N THR A 207 -19.93 8.37 7.20
CA THR A 207 -19.45 9.70 7.62
C THR A 207 -19.12 9.75 9.10
N GLN A 208 -19.96 9.14 9.95
CA GLN A 208 -19.67 9.00 11.37
C GLN A 208 -18.39 8.20 11.63
N GLN A 209 -18.19 7.12 10.89
CA GLN A 209 -16.97 6.32 10.98
C GLN A 209 -15.72 7.10 10.55
N LEU A 210 -15.81 7.89 9.47
CA LEU A 210 -14.74 8.78 9.04
C LEU A 210 -14.42 9.79 10.14
N VAL A 211 -15.43 10.47 10.67
CA VAL A 211 -15.25 11.46 11.73
C VAL A 211 -14.56 10.87 12.96
N LYS A 212 -15.01 9.68 13.38
CA LYS A 212 -14.42 8.96 14.51
C LYS A 212 -12.93 8.69 14.30
N ASN A 213 -12.54 8.20 13.13
CA ASN A 213 -11.15 7.83 12.85
C ASN A 213 -10.26 9.06 12.59
N PHE A 214 -10.83 10.09 11.96
CA PHE A 214 -10.07 11.24 11.47
C PHE A 214 -9.94 12.37 12.50
N TYR A 215 -10.94 12.58 13.37
CA TYR A 215 -10.95 13.72 14.31
C TYR A 215 -10.91 13.33 15.79
N LEU A 216 -11.43 12.16 16.15
CA LEU A 216 -11.72 11.83 17.55
C LEU A 216 -10.76 10.76 18.09
N THR A 217 -10.70 10.68 19.41
CA THR A 217 -9.96 9.62 20.11
C THR A 217 -10.79 8.33 20.22
N ASN A 218 -10.14 7.22 20.53
CA ASN A 218 -10.76 5.89 20.66
C ASN A 218 -11.59 5.68 21.94
N GLU A 219 -11.90 6.73 22.69
CA GLU A 219 -12.70 6.64 23.92
C GLU A 219 -14.12 6.13 23.65
N ARG A 220 -14.75 5.43 24.60
CA ARG A 220 -16.12 4.90 24.42
C ARG A 220 -17.11 5.62 25.32
N THR A 221 -17.41 6.89 25.00
CA THR A 221 -18.38 7.71 25.74
C THR A 221 -19.57 8.12 24.85
N LEU A 222 -20.75 8.30 25.46
CA LEU A 222 -21.93 8.83 24.77
C LEU A 222 -21.72 10.27 24.32
N ALA A 223 -21.00 11.07 25.10
CA ALA A 223 -20.62 12.44 24.73
C ALA A 223 -19.81 12.46 23.43
N ARG A 224 -18.76 11.61 23.31
CA ARG A 224 -18.00 11.47 22.06
C ARG A 224 -18.90 11.06 20.90
N LYS A 225 -19.85 10.15 21.12
CA LYS A 225 -20.77 9.71 20.05
C LYS A 225 -21.72 10.83 19.59
N ALA A 226 -22.14 11.73 20.49
CA ALA A 226 -22.91 12.91 20.13
C ALA A 226 -22.05 13.92 19.34
N THR A 227 -20.81 14.15 19.75
CA THR A 227 -19.84 14.96 19.00
C THR A 227 -19.60 14.40 17.60
N GLU A 228 -19.42 13.08 17.48
CA GLU A 228 -19.27 12.37 16.19
C GLU A 228 -20.48 12.59 15.28
N ALA A 229 -21.70 12.50 15.83
CA ALA A 229 -22.92 12.74 15.07
C ALA A 229 -23.02 14.18 14.57
N MET A 230 -22.70 15.16 15.41
CA MET A 230 -22.73 16.58 15.02
C MET A 230 -21.67 16.90 13.97
N MET A 231 -20.42 16.45 14.16
CA MET A 231 -19.36 16.63 13.17
C MET A 231 -19.69 15.93 11.85
N ALA A 232 -20.37 14.77 11.87
CA ALA A 232 -20.78 14.09 10.64
C ALA A 232 -21.81 14.89 9.85
N VAL A 233 -22.75 15.55 10.52
CA VAL A 233 -23.70 16.48 9.89
C VAL A 233 -22.97 17.70 9.32
N LEU A 234 -22.08 18.31 10.11
CA LEU A 234 -21.30 19.47 9.65
C LEU A 234 -20.42 19.14 8.44
N LEU A 235 -19.80 17.95 8.43
CA LEU A 235 -18.97 17.51 7.31
C LEU A 235 -19.78 17.41 6.01
N GLU A 236 -21.00 16.84 6.05
CA GLU A 236 -21.85 16.74 4.86
C GLU A 236 -22.50 18.07 4.44
N LEU A 237 -22.48 19.10 5.28
CA LEU A 237 -22.93 20.45 4.87
C LEU A 237 -21.93 21.14 3.95
N HIS A 238 -20.65 20.79 4.08
CA HIS A 238 -19.56 21.46 3.38
C HIS A 238 -18.99 20.65 2.23
N TYR A 239 -19.09 19.32 2.28
CA TYR A 239 -18.45 18.44 1.30
C TYR A 239 -19.42 17.42 0.73
N ASP A 240 -19.21 17.11 -0.56
CA ASP A 240 -20.04 16.16 -1.27
C ASP A 240 -19.82 14.73 -0.74
N LYS A 241 -20.87 13.91 -0.82
CA LYS A 241 -20.83 12.48 -0.47
C LYS A 241 -19.67 11.74 -1.15
N GLN A 242 -19.33 12.13 -2.37
CA GLN A 242 -18.22 11.53 -3.12
C GLN A 242 -16.86 11.84 -2.48
N GLU A 243 -16.63 13.09 -2.06
CA GLU A 243 -15.39 13.49 -1.39
C GLU A 243 -15.24 12.81 -0.02
N ILE A 244 -16.34 12.69 0.72
CA ILE A 244 -16.37 12.03 2.03
C ILE A 244 -16.09 10.54 1.86
N LEU A 245 -16.66 9.90 0.85
CA LEU A 245 -16.40 8.51 0.54
C LEU A 245 -14.94 8.27 0.11
N GLU A 246 -14.40 9.16 -0.73
CA GLU A 246 -12.98 9.12 -1.11
C GLU A 246 -12.07 9.26 0.12
N ALA A 247 -12.36 10.22 1.00
CA ALA A 247 -11.61 10.39 2.25
C ALA A 247 -11.72 9.16 3.15
N TYR A 248 -12.92 8.57 3.28
CA TYR A 248 -13.13 7.33 4.02
C TYR A 248 -12.28 6.18 3.48
N MET A 249 -12.29 5.98 2.15
CA MET A 249 -11.51 4.92 1.51
C MET A 249 -10.00 5.09 1.70
N ASN A 250 -9.52 6.31 1.92
CA ASN A 250 -8.11 6.60 2.20
C ASN A 250 -7.76 6.59 3.70
N GLU A 251 -8.76 6.62 4.59
CA GLU A 251 -8.58 6.71 6.04
C GLU A 251 -8.75 5.39 6.79
N VAL A 252 -9.64 4.53 6.32
CA VAL A 252 -10.06 3.34 7.07
C VAL A 252 -8.88 2.42 7.39
N PHE A 253 -8.74 2.05 8.66
CA PHE A 253 -7.74 1.07 9.09
C PHE A 253 -8.12 -0.32 8.54
N LEU A 254 -7.19 -0.99 7.86
CA LEU A 254 -7.41 -2.29 7.22
C LEU A 254 -6.40 -3.36 7.64
N GLY A 255 -5.36 -3.01 8.38
CA GLY A 255 -4.45 -4.01 8.91
C GLY A 255 -3.22 -3.43 9.58
N GLN A 256 -2.37 -4.31 10.09
CA GLN A 256 -1.10 -3.94 10.72
C GLN A 256 0.02 -4.71 10.02
N ASP A 257 1.14 -4.02 9.78
CA ASP A 257 2.39 -4.59 9.31
C ASP A 257 3.54 -4.26 10.27
N GLY A 258 3.84 -5.17 11.19
CA GLY A 258 4.80 -4.91 12.25
C GLY A 258 4.40 -3.69 13.07
N GLN A 259 5.22 -2.64 13.05
CA GLN A 259 4.95 -1.37 13.73
C GLN A 259 4.08 -0.41 12.89
N ARG A 260 3.88 -0.67 11.59
CA ARG A 260 3.16 0.20 10.66
C ARG A 260 1.67 -0.13 10.59
N ALA A 261 0.84 0.90 10.62
CA ALA A 261 -0.60 0.78 10.40
C ALA A 261 -0.92 0.88 8.90
N ILE A 262 -1.77 -0.03 8.40
CA ILE A 262 -2.22 -0.06 7.01
C ILE A 262 -3.56 0.66 6.92
N HIS A 263 -3.53 1.91 6.45
CA HIS A 263 -4.70 2.74 6.25
C HIS A 263 -5.05 2.89 4.77
N GLY A 264 -6.34 2.81 4.49
CA GLY A 264 -6.94 2.98 3.18
C GLY A 264 -6.80 1.78 2.24
N PHE A 265 -7.73 1.72 1.27
CA PHE A 265 -7.84 0.60 0.33
C PHE A 265 -6.66 0.52 -0.65
N GLY A 266 -6.06 1.65 -1.04
CA GLY A 266 -4.91 1.67 -1.93
C GLY A 266 -3.72 0.91 -1.35
N LEU A 267 -3.35 1.23 -0.11
CA LEU A 267 -2.26 0.56 0.58
C LEU A 267 -2.64 -0.88 0.96
N ALA A 268 -3.87 -1.13 1.41
CA ALA A 268 -4.32 -2.47 1.74
C ALA A 268 -4.29 -3.42 0.53
N SER A 269 -4.65 -2.92 -0.66
CA SER A 269 -4.57 -3.66 -1.91
C SER A 269 -3.14 -4.13 -2.20
N GLN A 270 -2.18 -3.22 -2.08
CA GLN A 270 -0.76 -3.57 -2.25
C GLN A 270 -0.27 -4.51 -1.15
N TYR A 271 -0.67 -4.27 0.10
CA TYR A 271 -0.22 -5.07 1.23
C TYR A 271 -0.74 -6.50 1.19
N PHE A 272 -2.02 -6.73 0.86
CA PHE A 272 -2.64 -8.05 0.85
C PHE A 272 -2.52 -8.78 -0.48
N PHE A 273 -2.47 -8.07 -1.61
CA PHE A 273 -2.53 -8.67 -2.95
C PHE A 273 -1.38 -8.29 -3.89
N SER A 274 -0.51 -7.35 -3.49
CA SER A 274 0.53 -6.75 -4.37
C SER A 274 -0.06 -6.16 -5.65
N GLN A 275 -1.27 -5.63 -5.59
CA GLN A 275 -1.99 -5.12 -6.76
C GLN A 275 -2.45 -3.70 -6.51
N PRO A 276 -2.49 -2.84 -7.54
CA PRO A 276 -3.24 -1.59 -7.49
C PRO A 276 -4.72 -1.85 -7.19
N VAL A 277 -5.37 -0.92 -6.47
CA VAL A 277 -6.79 -1.07 -6.10
C VAL A 277 -7.69 -1.24 -7.34
N SER A 278 -7.36 -0.57 -8.44
CA SER A 278 -8.06 -0.60 -9.73
C SER A 278 -8.10 -1.98 -10.38
N GLU A 279 -7.20 -2.88 -9.98
CA GLU A 279 -7.04 -4.22 -10.55
C GLU A 279 -7.65 -5.31 -9.67
N LEU A 280 -8.20 -4.95 -8.51
CA LEU A 280 -8.80 -5.93 -7.61
C LEU A 280 -10.07 -6.53 -8.20
N LYS A 281 -10.14 -7.86 -8.12
CA LYS A 281 -11.32 -8.65 -8.49
C LYS A 281 -12.37 -8.59 -7.38
N LEU A 282 -13.60 -8.97 -7.73
CA LEU A 282 -14.76 -8.95 -6.84
C LEU A 282 -14.49 -9.60 -5.48
N GLU A 283 -13.88 -10.80 -5.46
CA GLU A 283 -13.57 -11.53 -4.24
C GLU A 283 -12.53 -10.82 -3.34
N GLN A 284 -11.60 -10.08 -3.95
CA GLN A 284 -10.57 -9.32 -3.24
C GLN A 284 -11.15 -8.03 -2.65
N VAL A 285 -11.98 -7.33 -3.42
CA VAL A 285 -12.75 -6.16 -2.97
C VAL A 285 -13.64 -6.54 -1.78
N ALA A 286 -14.43 -7.62 -1.93
CA ALA A 286 -15.30 -8.12 -0.87
C ALA A 286 -14.54 -8.50 0.41
N LEU A 287 -13.31 -9.00 0.27
CA LEU A 287 -12.46 -9.30 1.42
C LEU A 287 -12.05 -8.02 2.16
N LEU A 288 -11.51 -7.02 1.45
CA LEU A 288 -11.08 -5.77 2.07
C LEU A 288 -12.24 -5.02 2.72
N VAL A 289 -13.39 -4.92 2.04
CA VAL A 289 -14.60 -4.32 2.61
C VAL A 289 -15.08 -5.10 3.83
N GLY A 290 -15.07 -6.44 3.76
CA GLY A 290 -15.44 -7.29 4.88
C GLY A 290 -14.57 -7.07 6.13
N MET A 291 -13.30 -6.71 5.93
CA MET A 291 -12.33 -6.45 6.99
C MET A 291 -12.53 -5.13 7.71
N VAL A 292 -13.16 -4.12 7.09
CA VAL A 292 -13.43 -2.79 7.69
C VAL A 292 -14.05 -2.91 9.08
N LYS A 293 -15.03 -3.80 9.25
CA LYS A 293 -15.71 -4.05 10.53
C LYS A 293 -14.77 -4.47 11.66
N GLY A 294 -13.66 -5.14 11.33
CA GLY A 294 -12.72 -5.67 12.32
C GLY A 294 -11.43 -6.16 11.68
N PRO A 295 -10.50 -5.25 11.32
CA PRO A 295 -9.33 -5.59 10.50
C PRO A 295 -8.42 -6.65 11.11
N THR A 296 -8.23 -6.60 12.43
CA THR A 296 -7.44 -7.60 13.17
C THR A 296 -8.18 -8.93 13.29
N PHE A 297 -9.49 -8.90 13.49
CA PHE A 297 -10.32 -10.10 13.70
C PHE A 297 -10.53 -10.89 12.40
N PHE A 298 -10.72 -10.18 11.29
CA PHE A 298 -10.88 -10.74 9.95
C PHE A 298 -9.59 -10.74 9.14
N ASN A 299 -8.43 -10.62 9.80
CA ASN A 299 -7.15 -10.65 9.10
C ASN A 299 -6.98 -12.00 8.36
N PRO A 300 -6.85 -12.01 7.02
CA PRO A 300 -6.87 -13.24 6.23
C PRO A 300 -5.62 -14.11 6.40
N ARG A 301 -4.50 -13.53 6.85
CA ARG A 301 -3.27 -14.27 7.14
C ARG A 301 -3.32 -14.97 8.50
N ARG A 302 -3.98 -14.35 9.48
CA ARG A 302 -4.08 -14.88 10.86
C ARG A 302 -5.33 -15.74 11.07
N ASN A 303 -6.45 -15.36 10.46
CA ASN A 303 -7.76 -15.96 10.65
C ASN A 303 -8.45 -16.22 9.30
N PRO A 304 -7.89 -17.10 8.44
CA PRO A 304 -8.37 -17.30 7.07
C PRO A 304 -9.84 -17.74 7.00
N GLU A 305 -10.30 -18.62 7.89
CA GLU A 305 -11.68 -19.11 7.90
C GLU A 305 -12.69 -17.98 8.18
N ARG A 306 -12.40 -17.12 9.17
CA ARG A 306 -13.25 -15.98 9.50
C ARG A 306 -13.28 -14.96 8.37
N ALA A 307 -12.11 -14.70 7.78
CA ALA A 307 -11.97 -13.80 6.65
C ALA A 307 -12.78 -14.30 5.44
N LEU A 308 -12.70 -15.61 5.14
CA LEU A 308 -13.43 -16.26 4.07
C LEU A 308 -14.95 -16.16 4.26
N ALA A 309 -15.44 -16.49 5.46
CA ALA A 309 -16.86 -16.39 5.79
C ALA A 309 -17.36 -14.94 5.68
N ARG A 310 -16.56 -13.97 6.16
CA ARG A 310 -16.90 -12.55 6.09
C ARG A 310 -16.91 -12.02 4.66
N ARG A 311 -15.92 -12.38 3.84
CA ARG A 311 -15.88 -12.07 2.41
C ARG A 311 -17.11 -12.62 1.70
N ASN A 312 -17.45 -13.90 1.93
CA ASN A 312 -18.58 -14.53 1.28
C ASN A 312 -19.91 -13.87 1.64
N LEU A 313 -20.07 -13.40 2.89
CA LEU A 313 -21.21 -12.59 3.31
C LEU A 313 -21.28 -11.26 2.54
N VAL A 314 -20.16 -10.60 2.28
CA VAL A 314 -20.15 -9.36 1.45
C VAL A 314 -20.57 -9.68 0.02
N ILE A 315 -20.09 -10.78 -0.55
CA ILE A 315 -20.50 -11.24 -1.89
C ILE A 315 -22.01 -11.53 -1.95
N ASP A 316 -22.57 -12.17 -0.92
CA ASP A 316 -24.02 -12.40 -0.83
C ASP A 316 -24.82 -11.10 -0.82
N LEU A 317 -24.39 -10.12 -0.03
CA LEU A 317 -25.04 -8.82 0.04
C LEU A 317 -25.04 -8.09 -1.30
N LEU A 318 -23.96 -8.20 -2.08
CA LEU A 318 -23.89 -7.63 -3.44
C LEU A 318 -24.85 -8.33 -4.40
N ALA A 319 -24.97 -9.65 -4.31
CA ALA A 319 -25.89 -10.42 -5.15
C ALA A 319 -27.36 -10.11 -4.82
N GLU A 320 -27.70 -10.03 -3.52
CA GLU A 320 -29.04 -9.66 -3.04
C GLU A 320 -29.48 -8.26 -3.51
N GLN A 321 -28.53 -7.34 -3.67
CA GLN A 321 -28.78 -5.96 -4.12
C GLN A 321 -28.76 -5.81 -5.65
N GLY A 322 -28.44 -6.88 -6.38
CA GLY A 322 -28.37 -6.86 -7.85
C GLY A 322 -27.09 -6.23 -8.43
N SER A 323 -26.09 -5.93 -7.59
CA SER A 323 -24.77 -5.45 -8.05
C SER A 323 -23.99 -6.50 -8.85
N ILE A 324 -24.23 -7.77 -8.55
CA ILE A 324 -23.62 -8.92 -9.24
C ILE A 324 -24.68 -10.00 -9.48
N THR A 325 -24.43 -10.85 -10.47
CA THR A 325 -25.28 -12.01 -10.74
C THR A 325 -25.02 -13.14 -9.73
N ALA A 326 -26.00 -14.05 -9.59
CA ALA A 326 -25.85 -15.23 -8.73
C ALA A 326 -24.70 -16.15 -9.19
N ASP A 327 -24.45 -16.23 -10.50
CA ASP A 327 -23.36 -17.01 -11.08
C ASP A 327 -21.99 -16.40 -10.76
N GLU A 328 -21.85 -15.07 -10.88
CA GLU A 328 -20.64 -14.35 -10.47
C GLU A 328 -20.38 -14.53 -8.97
N ALA A 329 -21.42 -14.43 -8.14
CA ALA A 329 -21.32 -14.65 -6.70
C ALA A 329 -20.83 -16.07 -6.37
N ALA A 330 -21.40 -17.09 -7.03
CA ALA A 330 -21.00 -18.48 -6.86
C ALA A 330 -19.53 -18.71 -7.30
N ALA A 331 -19.14 -18.16 -8.46
CA ALA A 331 -17.78 -18.26 -8.97
C ALA A 331 -16.76 -17.56 -8.05
N ALA A 332 -17.07 -16.35 -7.57
CA ALA A 332 -16.20 -15.59 -6.69
C ALA A 332 -16.00 -16.27 -5.33
N LYS A 333 -17.04 -16.91 -4.78
CA LYS A 333 -16.95 -17.64 -3.51
C LYS A 333 -16.04 -18.87 -3.57
N GLN A 334 -15.92 -19.51 -4.74
CA GLN A 334 -15.02 -20.64 -4.95
C GLN A 334 -13.54 -20.24 -5.03
N LYS A 335 -13.24 -18.95 -5.25
CA LYS A 335 -11.86 -18.47 -5.26
C LYS A 335 -11.24 -18.52 -3.86
N PRO A 336 -9.95 -18.86 -3.74
CA PRO A 336 -9.22 -18.73 -2.48
C PRO A 336 -9.13 -17.26 -2.06
N LEU A 337 -8.69 -17.00 -0.83
CA LEU A 337 -8.50 -15.61 -0.36
C LEU A 337 -7.50 -14.81 -1.20
N GLY A 338 -6.58 -15.49 -1.90
CA GLY A 338 -5.65 -14.85 -2.84
C GLY A 338 -4.64 -13.90 -2.20
N VAL A 339 -4.52 -13.90 -0.86
CA VAL A 339 -3.60 -13.01 -0.15
C VAL A 339 -2.16 -13.51 -0.27
N THR A 340 -1.22 -12.58 -0.41
CA THR A 340 0.19 -12.91 -0.41
C THR A 340 0.58 -13.50 0.94
N SER A 341 1.40 -14.56 0.91
CA SER A 341 1.83 -15.32 2.08
C SER A 341 2.59 -14.48 3.10
N ARG A 342 3.23 -13.39 2.65
CA ARG A 342 3.90 -12.38 3.45
C ARG A 342 3.55 -11.00 2.92
N GLY A 343 3.51 -9.98 3.78
CA GLY A 343 3.24 -8.61 3.37
C GLY A 343 4.28 -8.19 2.35
N SER A 344 3.86 -7.90 1.12
CA SER A 344 4.77 -7.59 0.01
C SER A 344 5.78 -6.52 0.40
N MET A 345 5.37 -5.49 1.15
CA MET A 345 6.27 -4.44 1.64
C MET A 345 7.10 -4.77 2.89
N ALA A 346 6.84 -5.85 3.61
CA ALA A 346 7.66 -6.26 4.75
C ALA A 346 8.90 -7.04 4.29
N ASP A 347 8.75 -7.86 3.25
CA ASP A 347 9.85 -8.60 2.62
C ASP A 347 10.59 -7.76 1.55
N SER A 348 9.93 -6.78 0.92
CA SER A 348 10.57 -5.81 0.01
C SER A 348 11.33 -4.68 0.71
N SER A 349 11.40 -4.66 2.05
CA SER A 349 12.27 -3.70 2.72
C SER A 349 13.71 -4.08 2.43
N PHE A 350 14.48 -3.15 1.87
CA PHE A 350 15.92 -3.27 1.66
C PHE A 350 16.61 -2.32 2.66
N PRO A 351 16.72 -2.66 3.96
CA PRO A 351 16.99 -1.67 4.99
C PRO A 351 18.35 -1.01 4.83
N ALA A 352 19.37 -1.79 4.46
CA ALA A 352 20.71 -1.28 4.21
C ALA A 352 20.73 -0.27 3.04
N PHE A 353 20.03 -0.56 1.95
CA PHE A 353 19.93 0.34 0.80
C PHE A 353 19.07 1.57 1.11
N LEU A 354 17.97 1.41 1.83
CA LEU A 354 17.14 2.53 2.29
C LEU A 354 17.90 3.45 3.26
N ASP A 355 18.81 2.91 4.07
CA ASP A 355 19.73 3.70 4.91
C ASP A 355 20.68 4.54 4.05
N LEU A 356 21.28 3.97 3.00
CA LEU A 356 22.06 4.73 2.00
C LEU A 356 21.24 5.88 1.40
N VAL A 357 20.04 5.57 0.88
CA VAL A 357 19.14 6.56 0.26
C VAL A 357 18.79 7.68 1.25
N LYS A 358 18.47 7.33 2.50
CA LYS A 358 18.18 8.32 3.55
C LYS A 358 19.35 9.23 3.84
N ARG A 359 20.58 8.70 3.91
CA ARG A 359 21.79 9.49 4.17
C ARG A 359 22.03 10.48 3.03
N GLN A 360 21.97 10.00 1.79
CA GLN A 360 22.19 10.84 0.61
C GLN A 360 21.14 11.95 0.49
N LEU A 361 19.85 11.63 0.67
CA LEU A 361 18.79 12.64 0.57
C LEU A 361 18.86 13.70 1.67
N ARG A 362 19.42 13.38 2.84
CA ARG A 362 19.59 14.36 3.93
C ARG A 362 20.70 15.38 3.67
N GLU A 363 21.56 15.14 2.70
CA GLU A 363 22.58 16.12 2.29
C GLU A 363 21.93 17.31 1.56
N ASP A 364 20.85 17.05 0.80
CA ASP A 364 20.23 18.03 -0.09
C ASP A 364 18.81 18.45 0.34
N TYR A 365 18.10 17.62 1.12
CA TYR A 365 16.69 17.84 1.49
C TYR A 365 16.49 17.92 3.00
N ARG A 366 15.51 18.72 3.43
CA ARG A 366 15.08 18.74 4.84
C ARG A 366 14.27 17.48 5.14
N ASP A 367 14.44 16.94 6.34
CA ASP A 367 13.70 15.74 6.78
C ASP A 367 12.17 15.89 6.62
N GLN A 368 11.63 17.09 6.84
CA GLN A 368 10.20 17.36 6.69
C GLN A 368 9.71 17.15 5.25
N ASP A 369 10.44 17.67 4.26
CA ASP A 369 10.09 17.57 2.84
C ASP A 369 10.09 16.09 2.39
N LEU A 370 11.02 15.29 2.92
CA LEU A 370 11.12 13.85 2.66
C LEU A 370 9.94 13.05 3.24
N THR A 371 9.24 13.56 4.23
CA THR A 371 8.17 12.82 4.93
C THR A 371 6.75 13.35 4.68
N GLU A 372 6.61 14.57 4.16
CA GLU A 372 5.30 15.24 4.09
C GLU A 372 4.85 15.64 2.66
N GLU A 373 5.77 15.71 1.70
CA GLU A 373 5.48 16.22 0.35
C GLU A 373 5.19 15.12 -0.70
N GLY A 374 5.14 13.85 -0.29
CA GLY A 374 4.79 12.74 -1.19
C GLY A 374 5.78 12.52 -2.34
N LEU A 375 7.07 12.83 -2.11
CA LEU A 375 8.11 12.72 -3.12
C LEU A 375 8.21 11.30 -3.70
N ARG A 376 8.58 11.21 -4.97
CA ARG A 376 8.88 9.94 -5.65
C ARG A 376 10.39 9.88 -5.90
N ILE A 377 11.05 8.98 -5.21
CA ILE A 377 12.50 8.80 -5.24
C ILE A 377 12.78 7.58 -6.12
N PHE A 378 13.52 7.80 -7.21
CA PHE A 378 13.99 6.73 -8.09
C PHE A 378 15.44 6.42 -7.76
N THR A 379 15.79 5.14 -7.68
CA THR A 379 17.12 4.71 -7.23
C THR A 379 17.76 3.75 -8.22
N SER A 380 19.05 3.46 -8.03
CA SER A 380 19.79 2.49 -8.84
C SER A 380 19.68 1.04 -8.34
N LEU A 381 18.91 0.78 -7.27
CA LEU A 381 18.77 -0.58 -6.74
C LEU A 381 18.22 -1.51 -7.82
N ASP A 382 18.96 -2.57 -8.13
CA ASP A 382 18.51 -3.66 -8.98
C ASP A 382 17.96 -4.79 -8.10
N PRO A 383 16.63 -5.05 -8.12
CA PRO A 383 16.02 -6.06 -7.26
C PRO A 383 16.58 -7.47 -7.52
N ILE A 384 16.94 -7.79 -8.77
CA ILE A 384 17.45 -9.10 -9.14
C ILE A 384 18.89 -9.27 -8.66
N LEU A 385 19.76 -8.26 -8.86
CA LEU A 385 21.12 -8.31 -8.34
C LEU A 385 21.15 -8.37 -6.81
N GLN A 386 20.26 -7.64 -6.15
CA GLN A 386 20.12 -7.69 -4.70
C GLN A 386 19.70 -9.08 -4.21
N LEU A 387 18.71 -9.70 -4.85
CA LEU A 387 18.30 -11.07 -4.51
C LEU A 387 19.45 -12.07 -4.71
N LYS A 388 20.16 -11.99 -5.84
CA LYS A 388 21.33 -12.86 -6.11
C LYS A 388 22.46 -12.63 -5.10
N ALA A 389 22.70 -11.40 -4.69
CA ALA A 389 23.67 -11.06 -3.65
C ALA A 389 23.30 -11.69 -2.29
N GLU A 390 22.00 -11.66 -1.94
CA GLU A 390 21.49 -12.28 -0.72
C GLU A 390 21.58 -13.81 -0.77
N GLU A 391 21.25 -14.43 -1.91
CA GLU A 391 21.41 -15.86 -2.15
C GLU A 391 22.88 -16.29 -2.03
N ALA A 392 23.80 -15.57 -2.70
CA ALA A 392 25.23 -15.85 -2.64
C ALA A 392 25.82 -15.73 -1.21
N LEU A 393 25.33 -14.76 -0.43
CA LEU A 393 25.67 -14.65 0.98
C LEU A 393 25.15 -15.87 1.75
N ALA A 394 23.88 -16.22 1.60
CA ALA A 394 23.26 -17.34 2.31
C ALA A 394 23.99 -18.67 2.03
N GLU A 395 24.33 -18.93 0.77
CA GLU A 395 25.13 -20.10 0.37
C GLU A 395 26.52 -20.10 0.97
N THR A 396 27.19 -18.95 1.00
CA THR A 396 28.51 -18.80 1.61
C THR A 396 28.46 -19.12 3.10
N LEU A 397 27.47 -18.59 3.81
CA LEU A 397 27.30 -18.85 5.25
C LEU A 397 26.94 -20.31 5.53
N LYS A 398 26.15 -20.95 4.65
CA LYS A 398 25.83 -22.38 4.72
C LYS A 398 27.09 -23.24 4.55
N ARG A 399 27.95 -22.90 3.59
CA ARG A 399 29.23 -23.60 3.37
C ARG A 399 30.21 -23.43 4.54
N LEU A 400 30.14 -22.30 5.24
CA LEU A 400 30.94 -22.07 6.44
C LEU A 400 30.35 -22.76 7.68
N ALA A 401 29.07 -23.16 7.67
CA ALA A 401 28.41 -23.76 8.82
C ALA A 401 29.20 -24.96 9.37
N GLY A 402 29.22 -25.09 10.69
CA GLY A 402 29.98 -26.15 11.40
C GLY A 402 31.42 -25.79 11.77
N ARG A 403 31.98 -24.67 11.27
CA ARG A 403 33.27 -24.17 11.78
C ARG A 403 33.05 -23.34 13.07
N LYS A 404 34.01 -23.43 14.00
CA LYS A 404 33.96 -22.70 15.27
C LYS A 404 33.87 -21.18 15.02
N GLY A 405 32.88 -20.53 15.63
CA GLY A 405 32.68 -19.07 15.57
C GLY A 405 31.89 -18.54 14.37
N VAL A 406 31.40 -19.40 13.47
CA VAL A 406 30.67 -18.98 12.26
C VAL A 406 29.34 -18.30 12.55
N ASP A 407 28.70 -18.64 13.66
CA ASP A 407 27.43 -18.01 14.06
C ASP A 407 27.60 -16.53 14.39
N ALA A 408 28.81 -16.10 14.78
CA ALA A 408 29.15 -14.70 15.02
C ALA A 408 29.67 -13.96 13.77
N VAL A 409 29.95 -14.67 12.67
CA VAL A 409 30.47 -14.07 11.43
C VAL A 409 29.43 -13.15 10.81
N GLN A 410 29.86 -11.96 10.43
CA GLN A 410 29.04 -10.96 9.76
C GLN A 410 29.54 -10.70 8.35
N ALA A 411 28.69 -10.10 7.52
CA ALA A 411 29.04 -9.75 6.14
C ALA A 411 28.62 -8.32 5.81
N GLY A 412 29.36 -7.71 4.90
CA GLY A 412 29.01 -6.51 4.17
C GLY A 412 29.27 -6.75 2.68
N MET A 413 28.38 -6.31 1.81
CA MET A 413 28.54 -6.41 0.35
C MET A 413 28.04 -5.13 -0.31
N VAL A 414 28.81 -4.63 -1.28
CA VAL A 414 28.45 -3.51 -2.16
C VAL A 414 28.63 -4.01 -3.59
N VAL A 415 27.62 -3.86 -4.43
CA VAL A 415 27.70 -4.14 -5.86
C VAL A 415 27.45 -2.85 -6.60
N THR A 416 28.39 -2.47 -7.48
CA THR A 416 28.31 -1.24 -8.26
C THR A 416 28.33 -1.53 -9.76
N ASN A 417 27.71 -0.64 -10.53
CA ASN A 417 27.96 -0.54 -11.95
C ASN A 417 29.39 0.04 -12.16
N PRO A 418 30.28 -0.65 -12.91
CA PRO A 418 31.65 -0.21 -13.09
C PRO A 418 31.79 1.05 -13.96
N GLU A 419 30.81 1.35 -14.82
CA GLU A 419 30.83 2.51 -15.72
C GLU A 419 30.27 3.76 -15.05
N THR A 420 29.16 3.61 -14.31
CA THR A 420 28.45 4.75 -13.70
C THR A 420 28.79 4.97 -12.22
N GLY A 421 29.35 3.95 -11.55
CA GLY A 421 29.58 3.97 -10.10
C GLY A 421 28.31 3.78 -9.26
N GLU A 422 27.14 3.63 -9.89
CA GLU A 422 25.87 3.46 -9.20
C GLU A 422 25.87 2.19 -8.34
N ILE A 423 25.41 2.30 -7.10
CA ILE A 423 25.23 1.15 -6.21
C ILE A 423 23.95 0.42 -6.63
N GLN A 424 24.08 -0.83 -7.07
CA GLN A 424 22.99 -1.66 -7.58
C GLN A 424 22.49 -2.69 -6.57
N ALA A 425 23.33 -3.10 -5.62
CA ALA A 425 22.95 -3.94 -4.49
C ALA A 425 23.80 -3.61 -3.26
N LEU A 426 23.18 -3.72 -2.08
CA LEU A 426 23.82 -3.39 -0.80
C LEU A 426 23.35 -4.35 0.31
N ILE A 427 24.30 -4.99 0.99
CA ILE A 427 24.05 -5.85 2.14
C ILE A 427 24.85 -5.36 3.34
N GLY A 428 24.17 -4.92 4.40
CA GLY A 428 24.81 -4.40 5.62
C GLY A 428 24.99 -5.43 6.75
N SER A 429 24.47 -6.64 6.61
CA SER A 429 24.40 -7.61 7.71
C SER A 429 24.39 -9.05 7.21
N ARG A 430 24.76 -10.01 8.08
CA ARG A 430 24.55 -11.45 7.85
C ARG A 430 23.09 -11.77 7.55
N GLN A 431 22.16 -11.03 8.18
CA GLN A 431 20.73 -11.10 7.93
C GLN A 431 20.35 -9.89 7.06
N PRO A 432 20.23 -10.02 5.72
CA PRO A 432 20.10 -8.86 4.83
C PRO A 432 18.89 -7.97 5.12
N ARG A 433 17.80 -8.58 5.60
CA ARG A 433 16.54 -7.90 5.92
C ARG A 433 16.48 -7.32 7.34
N PHE A 434 17.55 -7.44 8.12
CA PHE A 434 17.64 -6.85 9.44
C PHE A 434 17.97 -5.36 9.36
N ALA A 435 17.09 -4.51 9.87
CA ALA A 435 17.35 -3.09 10.05
C ALA A 435 18.23 -2.86 11.30
N GLY A 436 19.51 -2.56 11.08
CA GLY A 436 20.46 -2.30 12.15
C GLY A 436 21.79 -1.78 11.62
N PHE A 437 22.89 -2.11 12.30
CA PHE A 437 24.22 -1.61 11.92
C PHE A 437 24.60 -2.00 10.48
N ASN A 438 24.79 -1.00 9.62
CA ASN A 438 24.99 -1.18 8.19
C ASN A 438 26.49 -1.34 7.88
N ARG A 439 26.98 -2.57 7.89
CA ARG A 439 28.41 -2.86 7.71
C ARG A 439 28.96 -2.48 6.33
N ALA A 440 28.11 -2.33 5.33
CA ALA A 440 28.54 -1.89 4.03
C ALA A 440 28.95 -0.40 4.02
N LEU A 441 28.37 0.41 4.93
CA LEU A 441 28.64 1.85 5.02
C LEU A 441 29.47 2.22 6.25
N ASP A 442 29.21 1.57 7.39
CA ASP A 442 29.71 2.02 8.70
C ASP A 442 30.92 1.22 9.21
N ALA A 443 31.17 0.01 8.68
CA ALA A 443 32.21 -0.84 9.21
C ALA A 443 33.59 -0.48 8.63
N VAL A 444 34.38 0.26 9.40
CA VAL A 444 35.80 0.50 9.07
C VAL A 444 36.63 -0.74 9.42
N ARG A 445 37.36 -1.30 8.44
CA ARG A 445 38.17 -2.50 8.59
C ARG A 445 39.51 -2.38 7.87
N PRO A 446 40.59 -3.03 8.34
CA PRO A 446 41.82 -3.15 7.57
C PRO A 446 41.55 -3.84 6.21
N ILE A 447 41.89 -3.17 5.11
CA ILE A 447 41.65 -3.68 3.75
C ILE A 447 42.65 -4.78 3.33
N GLY A 448 43.74 -4.95 4.07
CA GLY A 448 44.74 -5.99 3.81
C GLY A 448 45.33 -5.91 2.40
N SER A 449 45.43 -7.05 1.72
CA SER A 449 46.01 -7.13 0.37
C SER A 449 45.22 -6.41 -0.72
N LEU A 450 44.00 -5.91 -0.45
CA LEU A 450 43.21 -5.14 -1.42
C LEU A 450 43.89 -3.81 -1.81
N VAL A 451 44.87 -3.32 -1.04
CA VAL A 451 45.64 -2.11 -1.38
C VAL A 451 46.59 -2.33 -2.56
N LYS A 452 46.97 -3.58 -2.87
CA LYS A 452 48.03 -3.90 -3.82
C LYS A 452 47.81 -3.32 -5.22
N PRO A 453 46.62 -3.42 -5.85
CA PRO A 453 46.40 -2.84 -7.18
C PRO A 453 46.69 -1.34 -7.26
N ALA A 454 46.38 -0.54 -6.23
CA ALA A 454 46.67 0.89 -6.21
C ALA A 454 48.19 1.18 -6.21
N ILE A 455 48.98 0.33 -5.55
CA ILE A 455 50.45 0.41 -5.57
C ILE A 455 50.98 0.07 -6.96
N TYR A 456 50.48 -1.01 -7.58
CA TYR A 456 50.89 -1.39 -8.94
C TYR A 456 50.48 -0.34 -9.97
N LEU A 457 49.27 0.24 -9.86
CA LEU A 457 48.80 1.31 -10.73
C LEU A 457 49.73 2.53 -10.66
N SER A 458 50.09 2.97 -9.45
CA SER A 458 51.05 4.08 -9.25
C SER A 458 52.39 3.85 -9.96
N ALA A 459 52.87 2.60 -9.98
CA ALA A 459 54.11 2.25 -10.69
C ALA A 459 53.93 2.25 -12.22
N LEU A 460 52.81 1.73 -12.71
CA LEU A 460 52.51 1.63 -14.14
C LEU A 460 52.14 2.97 -14.79
N GLU A 461 51.61 3.94 -14.02
CA GLU A 461 51.32 5.29 -14.50
C GLU A 461 52.58 6.10 -14.82
N ARG A 462 53.73 5.71 -14.26
CA ARG A 462 55.04 6.34 -14.49
C ARG A 462 56.04 5.29 -14.95
N PRO A 463 55.88 4.73 -16.16
CA PRO A 463 56.85 3.78 -16.69
C PRO A 463 58.19 4.49 -16.86
N SER A 464 59.26 3.86 -16.33
CA SER A 464 60.64 4.35 -16.38
C SER A 464 61.16 4.52 -17.80
#